data_AF-A0A2V8T481-F1
#
_entry.id   AF-A0A2V8T481-F1
#
_cell.length_a   1.000
_cell.length_b   1.000
_cell.length_c   1.000
_cell.angle_alpha   90.00
_cell.angle_beta   90.00
_cell.angle_gamma   90.00
#
_symmetry.space_group_name_H-M   'P 1'
#
loop_
_entity.id
_entity.type
_entity.pdbx_description
1 polymer ?
#
loop_
_entity_poly.entity_id
_entity_poly.type
_entity_poly.pdbx_seq_one_letter_code
_entity_poly.pdbx_strand_id
1 'polypeptide(L)'
;MSKMDLIGRIVTGLPAAVKAIGPLGRRLLAALPAASMALILGSAGAAPTNSQTPASLSAAPPSPAAFDANYDFEVLVDGRSIPEITCYTGQALPGMLLIGAPVGGAVFTRINDRKVVGVNPTKIQIRGDRAFIPADAFGPPLSGFQTSEGIAEFSLEGKKVRVQPRPMLIGQTTCEDVIEKTPAYKHLMSLYQPDQEALSFLKQYGRPVNIEVYFGSWCHVCKQYLPQFLRTITDCANPNLHVSLFGLPKDFDKDEKLSKQKQVKGVPCIIVYKEGQEVGRIEGPPTQSYEKHLGGLLRLAASKG
;
A
#
# COMPACT_ATOMS: atom_id res chain seq x y z
N MET A 1 -43.71 -47.83 21.15
CA MET A 1 -44.43 -47.84 22.46
C MET A 1 -43.36 -47.71 23.55
N SER A 2 -42.99 -46.49 23.91
CA SER A 2 -43.48 -45.69 25.06
C SER A 2 -42.77 -46.01 26.38
N LYS A 3 -42.03 -45.01 26.90
CA LYS A 3 -42.15 -44.39 28.23
C LYS A 3 -40.92 -43.47 28.44
N MET A 4 -41.05 -42.15 28.33
CA MET A 4 -41.59 -41.21 29.33
C MET A 4 -40.83 -41.22 30.66
N ASP A 5 -40.12 -40.10 30.86
CA ASP A 5 -40.11 -39.25 32.05
C ASP A 5 -39.44 -39.70 33.36
N LEU A 6 -38.38 -38.93 33.67
CA LEU A 6 -38.30 -38.05 34.87
C LEU A 6 -37.95 -38.68 36.24
N ILE A 7 -36.65 -38.67 36.57
CA ILE A 7 -36.07 -38.65 37.93
C ILE A 7 -34.71 -37.94 37.75
N GLY A 8 -34.18 -37.00 38.52
CA GLY A 8 -34.39 -36.47 39.87
C GLY A 8 -33.07 -35.71 40.18
N ARG A 9 -33.14 -34.67 41.00
CA ARG A 9 -32.23 -33.50 41.04
C ARG A 9 -31.12 -33.63 42.12
N ILE A 10 -29.92 -33.06 41.86
CA ILE A 10 -28.92 -32.44 42.81
C ILE A 10 -28.02 -33.49 43.55
N VAL A 11 -26.68 -33.41 43.77
CA VAL A 11 -25.76 -32.37 44.35
C VAL A 11 -24.26 -32.68 44.02
N THR A 12 -23.39 -31.67 44.19
CA THR A 12 -21.89 -31.65 44.40
C THR A 12 -21.01 -31.66 43.13
N GLY A 13 -19.94 -30.87 42.96
CA GLY A 13 -19.20 -29.92 43.81
C GLY A 13 -18.11 -29.15 43.01
N LEU A 14 -17.60 -28.07 43.61
CA LEU A 14 -16.73 -26.95 43.17
C LEU A 14 -15.28 -27.33 42.69
N PRO A 15 -14.43 -26.41 42.12
CA PRO A 15 -13.91 -25.14 42.74
C PRO A 15 -13.92 -23.87 41.82
N ALA A 16 -14.27 -22.67 42.32
CA ALA A 16 -13.40 -21.55 42.81
C ALA A 16 -12.39 -21.00 41.76
N ALA A 17 -12.17 -19.69 41.48
CA ALA A 17 -12.34 -18.40 42.18
C ALA A 17 -12.38 -17.23 41.12
N VAL A 18 -13.28 -16.23 41.17
CA VAL A 18 -13.28 -14.90 41.85
C VAL A 18 -12.20 -13.88 41.44
N LYS A 19 -12.63 -12.79 40.76
CA LYS A 19 -12.44 -11.35 41.11
C LYS A 19 -13.13 -10.48 40.04
N ALA A 20 -14.28 -9.84 40.28
CA ALA A 20 -14.60 -8.64 41.07
C ALA A 20 -14.45 -7.31 40.31
N ILE A 21 -15.58 -6.68 39.92
CA ILE A 21 -15.74 -5.23 39.69
C ILE A 21 -17.13 -4.81 40.22
N GLY A 22 -17.16 -3.68 40.94
CA GLY A 22 -18.24 -3.19 41.80
C GLY A 22 -19.36 -2.36 41.12
N PRO A 23 -20.17 -1.60 41.90
CA PRO A 23 -21.62 -1.50 41.74
C PRO A 23 -22.16 -0.11 41.33
N LEU A 24 -23.51 -0.01 41.26
CA LEU A 24 -24.36 1.15 40.91
C LEU A 24 -24.52 1.38 39.39
N GLY A 25 -25.70 1.52 38.80
CA GLY A 25 -27.09 1.62 39.28
C GLY A 25 -27.97 2.18 38.15
N ARG A 26 -29.29 1.89 38.24
CA ARG A 26 -30.45 2.40 37.46
C ARG A 26 -30.65 1.82 36.05
N ARG A 27 -31.69 0.99 35.81
CA ARG A 27 -33.16 1.23 35.73
C ARG A 27 -33.62 1.99 34.48
N LEU A 28 -34.35 1.30 33.60
CA LEU A 28 -35.73 1.56 33.09
C LEU A 28 -36.00 0.52 31.97
N LEU A 29 -36.94 -0.42 32.04
CA LEU A 29 -38.42 -0.42 32.10
C LEU A 29 -39.12 -0.02 30.78
N ALA A 30 -40.11 -0.86 30.43
CA ALA A 30 -41.24 -0.71 29.49
C ALA A 30 -40.99 -1.06 28.01
N ALA A 31 -41.92 -1.66 27.25
CA ALA A 31 -43.16 -2.42 27.49
C ALA A 31 -43.62 -2.96 26.10
N LEU A 32 -44.30 -4.11 26.10
CA LEU A 32 -45.08 -4.76 25.01
C LEU A 32 -46.24 -3.87 24.49
N PRO A 33 -47.17 -4.26 23.57
CA PRO A 33 -47.43 -5.54 22.83
C PRO A 33 -47.63 -5.33 21.29
N ALA A 34 -47.58 -6.33 20.39
CA ALA A 34 -48.50 -7.43 20.05
C ALA A 34 -49.91 -7.07 19.50
N ALA A 35 -50.27 -7.80 18.44
CA ALA A 35 -51.59 -8.15 17.90
C ALA A 35 -52.19 -7.29 16.77
N SER A 36 -52.39 -7.94 15.61
CA SER A 36 -53.73 -8.08 15.03
C SER A 36 -53.78 -9.31 14.13
N MET A 37 -54.58 -10.27 14.57
CA MET A 37 -54.99 -11.47 13.85
C MET A 37 -56.35 -11.17 13.24
N ALA A 38 -56.52 -11.33 11.93
CA ALA A 38 -57.81 -11.33 11.28
C ALA A 38 -57.87 -12.46 10.24
N LEU A 39 -58.63 -13.49 10.59
CA LEU A 39 -59.12 -14.56 9.72
C LEU A 39 -60.33 -14.01 8.95
N ILE A 40 -60.36 -14.10 7.62
CA ILE A 40 -61.62 -14.14 6.85
C ILE A 40 -61.50 -15.20 5.77
N LEU A 41 -62.51 -16.08 5.75
CA LEU A 41 -62.73 -17.19 4.84
C LEU A 41 -62.94 -16.75 3.39
N GLY A 42 -62.55 -17.62 2.46
CA GLY A 42 -62.51 -17.35 1.03
C GLY A 42 -63.85 -17.38 0.28
N SER A 43 -63.74 -17.01 -0.99
CA SER A 43 -64.61 -17.42 -2.07
C SER A 43 -63.83 -17.37 -3.39
N ALA A 44 -64.11 -18.35 -4.24
CA ALA A 44 -63.46 -18.58 -5.52
C ALA A 44 -63.72 -17.46 -6.53
N GLY A 45 -62.69 -17.10 -7.30
CA GLY A 45 -62.78 -16.16 -8.43
C GLY A 45 -61.66 -16.45 -9.42
N ALA A 46 -62.03 -16.61 -10.69
CA ALA A 46 -61.23 -17.14 -11.78
C ALA A 46 -59.92 -16.38 -12.08
N ALA A 47 -58.92 -17.15 -12.52
CA ALA A 47 -57.64 -16.65 -13.01
C ALA A 47 -57.79 -15.89 -14.34
N PRO A 48 -57.18 -14.71 -14.49
CA PRO A 48 -56.67 -14.26 -15.78
C PRO A 48 -55.23 -14.74 -15.94
N THR A 49 -54.99 -15.51 -17.00
CA THR A 49 -53.66 -15.84 -17.50
C THR A 49 -52.94 -14.58 -17.95
N ASN A 50 -52.19 -13.94 -17.04
CA ASN A 50 -51.18 -12.97 -17.42
C ASN A 50 -49.89 -13.73 -17.69
N SER A 51 -49.64 -14.01 -18.96
CA SER A 51 -48.33 -14.40 -19.48
C SER A 51 -47.37 -13.21 -19.34
N GLN A 52 -46.84 -13.02 -18.13
CA GLN A 52 -45.64 -12.21 -17.94
C GLN A 52 -44.44 -13.07 -18.33
N THR A 53 -43.94 -12.83 -19.53
CA THR A 53 -42.58 -13.17 -19.93
C THR A 53 -41.65 -12.68 -18.81
N PRO A 54 -40.81 -13.52 -18.19
CA PRO A 54 -39.80 -12.99 -17.28
C PRO A 54 -38.87 -12.13 -18.12
N ALA A 55 -38.90 -10.82 -17.89
CA ALA A 55 -37.90 -9.91 -18.39
C ALA A 55 -36.55 -10.45 -17.93
N SER A 56 -35.78 -10.99 -18.86
CA SER A 56 -34.40 -11.37 -18.62
C SER A 56 -33.68 -10.12 -18.13
N LEU A 57 -33.34 -10.08 -16.85
CA LEU A 57 -32.35 -9.16 -16.33
C LEU A 57 -31.06 -9.44 -17.09
N SER A 58 -30.84 -8.69 -18.17
CA SER A 58 -29.57 -8.64 -18.86
C SER A 58 -28.57 -8.13 -17.83
N ALA A 59 -27.86 -9.05 -17.18
CA ALA A 59 -26.77 -8.72 -16.30
C ALA A 59 -25.85 -7.77 -17.08
N ALA A 60 -25.61 -6.58 -16.53
CA ALA A 60 -24.58 -5.71 -17.06
C ALA A 60 -23.29 -6.53 -17.21
N PRO A 61 -22.53 -6.37 -18.30
CA PRO A 61 -21.29 -7.10 -18.47
C PRO A 61 -20.43 -6.89 -17.21
N PRO A 62 -19.74 -7.93 -16.72
CA PRO A 62 -18.97 -7.82 -15.50
C PRO A 62 -17.96 -6.67 -15.64
N SER A 63 -17.93 -5.79 -14.64
CA SER A 63 -17.00 -4.67 -14.61
C SER A 63 -15.56 -5.16 -14.80
N PRO A 64 -14.72 -4.44 -15.56
CA PRO A 64 -13.31 -4.79 -15.73
C PRO A 64 -12.62 -4.98 -14.38
N ALA A 65 -11.73 -5.97 -14.31
CA ALA A 65 -10.88 -6.16 -13.14
C ALA A 65 -9.89 -4.99 -13.03
N ALA A 66 -9.82 -4.38 -11.85
CA ALA A 66 -8.92 -3.27 -11.56
C ALA A 66 -7.66 -3.77 -10.85
N PHE A 67 -6.51 -3.26 -11.29
CA PHE A 67 -5.20 -3.53 -10.71
C PHE A 67 -4.48 -2.22 -10.45
N ASP A 68 -3.86 -2.09 -9.28
CA ASP A 68 -3.04 -0.95 -8.90
C ASP A 68 -1.56 -1.25 -9.20
N ALA A 69 -0.81 -0.27 -9.72
CA ALA A 69 0.61 -0.38 -9.95
C ALA A 69 1.33 -0.72 -8.64
N ASN A 70 2.25 -1.67 -8.71
CA ASN A 70 2.97 -2.21 -7.58
C ASN A 70 4.46 -2.12 -7.82
N TYR A 71 5.06 -1.06 -7.29
CA TYR A 71 6.48 -0.75 -7.45
C TYR A 71 7.40 -1.50 -6.46
N ASP A 72 6.83 -2.31 -5.55
CA ASP A 72 7.57 -3.07 -4.54
C ASP A 72 8.25 -4.32 -5.12
N PHE A 73 7.88 -4.68 -6.35
CA PHE A 73 8.46 -5.80 -7.08
C PHE A 73 9.35 -5.29 -8.22
N GLU A 74 10.33 -6.10 -8.58
CA GLU A 74 11.07 -6.00 -9.82
C GLU A 74 10.91 -7.27 -10.64
N VAL A 75 11.07 -7.13 -11.96
CA VAL A 75 11.04 -8.25 -12.88
C VAL A 75 12.42 -8.43 -13.47
N LEU A 76 12.95 -9.65 -13.38
CA LEU A 76 14.19 -10.05 -14.01
C LEU A 76 13.86 -10.96 -15.19
N VAL A 77 14.50 -10.72 -16.33
CA VAL A 77 14.46 -11.60 -17.50
C VAL A 77 15.89 -12.07 -17.76
N ASP A 78 16.09 -13.39 -17.73
CA ASP A 78 17.40 -14.05 -17.84
C ASP A 78 18.44 -13.46 -16.87
N GLY A 79 17.99 -13.15 -15.65
CA GLY A 79 18.82 -12.61 -14.57
C GLY A 79 19.09 -11.10 -14.65
N ARG A 80 18.57 -10.39 -15.65
CA ARG A 80 18.71 -8.93 -15.79
C ARG A 80 17.45 -8.22 -15.34
N SER A 81 17.56 -7.20 -14.49
CA SER A 81 16.41 -6.39 -14.06
C SER A 81 15.88 -5.57 -15.25
N ILE A 82 14.56 -5.60 -15.45
CA ILE A 82 13.85 -4.98 -16.57
C ILE A 82 12.89 -3.91 -16.00
N PRO A 83 13.37 -2.65 -15.80
CA PRO A 83 12.58 -1.61 -15.14
C PRO A 83 11.40 -1.10 -15.98
N GLU A 84 11.37 -1.41 -17.28
CA GLU A 84 10.26 -1.09 -18.19
C GLU A 84 9.04 -1.99 -18.01
N ILE A 85 9.14 -3.10 -17.24
CA ILE A 85 7.98 -3.90 -16.88
C ILE A 85 7.36 -3.36 -15.60
N THR A 86 6.13 -2.90 -15.69
CA THR A 86 5.35 -2.49 -14.52
C THR A 86 4.57 -3.68 -13.97
N CYS A 87 4.75 -3.96 -12.69
CA CYS A 87 3.94 -4.91 -11.94
C CYS A 87 2.65 -4.23 -11.47
N TYR A 88 1.54 -4.95 -11.50
CA TYR A 88 0.27 -4.52 -10.96
C TYR A 88 -0.35 -5.63 -10.11
N THR A 89 -1.04 -5.26 -9.05
CA THR A 89 -1.76 -6.19 -8.16
C THR A 89 -3.21 -5.78 -8.02
N GLY A 90 -4.12 -6.75 -8.04
CA GLY A 90 -5.56 -6.53 -7.96
C GLY A 90 -6.16 -7.10 -6.68
N GLN A 91 -7.23 -6.48 -6.19
CA GLN A 91 -8.00 -6.98 -5.03
C GLN A 91 -8.92 -8.14 -5.42
N ALA A 92 -9.49 -8.10 -6.63
CA ALA A 92 -10.49 -9.06 -7.09
C ALA A 92 -9.89 -10.35 -7.68
N LEU A 93 -8.74 -10.24 -8.34
CA LEU A 93 -8.06 -11.38 -8.98
C LEU A 93 -6.70 -11.62 -8.31
N PRO A 94 -6.51 -12.74 -7.61
CA PRO A 94 -5.26 -13.03 -6.93
C PRO A 94 -4.18 -13.36 -7.97
N GLY A 95 -3.12 -12.56 -7.97
CA GLY A 95 -2.04 -12.65 -8.95
C GLY A 95 -1.34 -11.33 -9.16
N MET A 96 -0.41 -11.33 -10.11
CA MET A 96 0.35 -10.17 -10.52
C MET A 96 0.26 -10.03 -12.03
N LEU A 97 -0.18 -8.86 -12.47
CA LEU A 97 -0.22 -8.46 -13.87
C LEU A 97 1.12 -7.78 -14.19
N LEU A 98 1.80 -8.24 -15.23
CA LEU A 98 3.02 -7.63 -15.73
C LEU A 98 2.71 -7.02 -17.08
N ILE A 99 3.04 -5.74 -17.25
CA ILE A 99 2.88 -5.04 -18.53
C ILE A 99 4.25 -4.54 -18.97
N GLY A 100 4.67 -4.94 -20.17
CA GLY A 100 5.93 -4.55 -20.78
C GLY A 100 6.26 -5.37 -22.03
N ALA A 101 6.96 -4.77 -22.99
CA ALA A 101 7.33 -5.45 -24.24
C ALA A 101 8.14 -6.75 -24.03
N PRO A 102 9.10 -6.84 -23.07
CA PRO A 102 9.93 -8.04 -22.91
C PRO A 102 9.18 -9.30 -22.43
N VAL A 103 7.94 -9.16 -21.94
CA VAL A 103 7.05 -10.28 -21.59
C VAL A 103 5.97 -10.53 -22.63
N GLY A 104 6.12 -9.99 -23.85
CA GLY A 104 5.12 -10.14 -24.93
C GLY A 104 3.95 -9.16 -24.82
N GLY A 105 4.14 -8.02 -24.16
CA GLY A 105 3.14 -6.97 -24.00
C GLY A 105 2.46 -7.00 -22.63
N ALA A 106 1.71 -8.05 -22.32
CA ALA A 106 1.13 -8.22 -20.98
C ALA A 106 0.85 -9.69 -20.63
N VAL A 107 1.14 -10.06 -19.37
CA VAL A 107 0.88 -11.39 -18.81
C VAL A 107 0.36 -11.30 -17.38
N PHE A 108 -0.39 -12.30 -16.93
CA PHE A 108 -0.94 -12.35 -15.58
C PHE A 108 -0.60 -13.69 -14.91
N THR A 109 -0.02 -13.64 -13.71
CA THR A 109 0.25 -14.83 -12.89
C THR A 109 -1.00 -15.20 -12.10
N ARG A 110 -1.75 -16.19 -12.57
CA ARG A 110 -3.00 -16.62 -11.95
C ARG A 110 -2.74 -17.62 -10.83
N ILE A 111 -2.98 -17.22 -9.58
CA ILE A 111 -2.57 -17.99 -8.39
C ILE A 111 -3.36 -19.30 -8.23
N ASN A 112 -4.64 -19.33 -8.61
CA ASN A 112 -5.53 -20.46 -8.34
C ASN A 112 -5.10 -21.78 -9.02
N ASP A 113 -4.51 -21.71 -10.22
CA ASP A 113 -4.06 -22.86 -11.00
C ASP A 113 -2.56 -22.81 -11.34
N ARG A 114 -1.85 -21.85 -10.75
CA ARG A 114 -0.41 -21.60 -10.94
C ARG A 114 -0.02 -21.46 -12.42
N LYS A 115 -0.88 -20.81 -13.21
CA LYS A 115 -0.62 -20.53 -14.62
C LYS A 115 -0.26 -19.08 -14.86
N VAL A 116 0.57 -18.86 -15.88
CA VAL A 116 0.75 -17.55 -16.48
C VAL A 116 -0.14 -17.50 -17.72
N VAL A 117 -1.01 -16.50 -17.81
CA VAL A 117 -1.89 -16.30 -18.96
C VAL A 117 -1.48 -15.03 -19.70
N GLY A 118 -1.61 -15.03 -21.02
CA GLY A 118 -1.45 -13.81 -21.81
C GLY A 118 -2.60 -12.85 -21.54
N VAL A 119 -2.34 -11.55 -21.59
CA VAL A 119 -3.38 -10.51 -21.52
C VAL A 119 -3.29 -9.67 -22.79
N ASN A 120 -4.39 -9.52 -23.52
CA ASN A 120 -4.40 -8.75 -24.75
C ASN A 120 -4.12 -7.26 -24.46
N PRO A 121 -2.97 -6.70 -24.88
CA PRO A 121 -2.57 -5.34 -24.51
C PRO A 121 -3.50 -4.27 -25.10
N THR A 122 -4.18 -4.53 -26.22
CA THR A 122 -5.08 -3.54 -26.85
C THR A 122 -6.39 -3.34 -26.08
N LYS A 123 -6.72 -4.27 -25.18
CA LYS A 123 -7.90 -4.20 -24.31
C LYS A 123 -7.61 -3.61 -22.93
N ILE A 124 -6.34 -3.36 -22.61
CA ILE A 124 -5.92 -2.80 -21.33
C ILE A 124 -6.17 -1.29 -21.33
N GLN A 125 -6.91 -0.80 -20.34
CA GLN A 125 -7.07 0.64 -20.12
C GLN A 125 -6.25 1.05 -18.91
N ILE A 126 -5.31 1.97 -19.08
CA ILE A 126 -4.53 2.55 -17.99
C ILE A 126 -5.08 3.94 -17.68
N ARG A 127 -5.38 4.21 -16.40
CA ARG A 127 -5.79 5.55 -15.90
C ARG A 127 -4.98 5.86 -14.63
N GLY A 128 -3.98 6.73 -14.75
CA GLY A 128 -2.99 6.92 -13.68
C GLY A 128 -2.27 5.61 -13.38
N ASP A 129 -2.18 5.25 -12.10
CA ASP A 129 -1.57 4.00 -11.64
C ASP A 129 -2.50 2.78 -11.71
N ARG A 130 -3.68 2.89 -12.31
CA ARG A 130 -4.65 1.79 -12.39
C ARG A 130 -4.76 1.20 -13.79
N ALA A 131 -4.64 -0.11 -13.88
CA ALA A 131 -4.97 -0.89 -15.07
C ALA A 131 -6.36 -1.54 -14.93
N PHE A 132 -7.20 -1.40 -15.94
CA PHE A 132 -8.53 -2.01 -16.02
C PHE A 132 -8.54 -3.04 -17.15
N ILE A 133 -8.82 -4.30 -16.79
CA ILE A 133 -8.73 -5.45 -17.69
C ILE A 133 -10.11 -6.12 -17.81
N PRO A 134 -10.75 -6.09 -18.98
CA PRO A 134 -12.01 -6.80 -19.17
C PRO A 134 -11.78 -8.32 -19.16
N ALA A 135 -12.81 -9.09 -18.79
CA ALA A 135 -12.68 -10.54 -18.62
C ALA A 135 -12.24 -11.27 -19.91
N ASP A 136 -12.61 -10.74 -21.08
CA ASP A 136 -12.28 -11.26 -22.40
C ASP A 136 -10.90 -10.82 -22.93
N ALA A 137 -10.11 -10.12 -22.11
CA ALA A 137 -8.71 -9.82 -22.41
C ALA A 137 -7.75 -10.92 -21.97
N PHE A 138 -8.15 -11.79 -21.04
CA PHE A 138 -7.33 -12.91 -20.59
C PHE A 138 -7.35 -14.04 -21.63
N GLY A 139 -6.17 -14.39 -22.12
CA GLY A 139 -5.95 -15.44 -23.10
C GLY A 139 -5.74 -16.82 -22.48
N PRO A 140 -5.35 -17.81 -23.30
CA PRO A 140 -5.01 -19.15 -22.81
C PRO A 140 -3.75 -19.13 -21.93
N PRO A 141 -3.55 -20.17 -21.09
CA PRO A 141 -2.30 -20.36 -20.36
C PRO A 141 -1.10 -20.46 -21.29
N LEU A 142 -0.05 -19.69 -21.00
CA LEU A 142 1.24 -19.70 -21.70
C LEU A 142 2.24 -20.65 -21.03
N SER A 143 2.26 -20.66 -19.70
CA SER A 143 3.17 -21.48 -18.91
C SER A 143 2.60 -21.80 -17.52
N GLY A 144 3.26 -22.69 -16.78
CA GLY A 144 3.13 -22.74 -15.32
C GLY A 144 4.09 -21.74 -14.67
N PHE A 145 3.88 -21.44 -13.39
CA PHE A 145 4.86 -20.75 -12.56
C PHE A 145 5.04 -21.46 -11.21
N GLN A 146 6.22 -21.26 -10.63
CA GLN A 146 6.54 -21.67 -9.27
C GLN A 146 6.65 -20.43 -8.39
N THR A 147 6.29 -20.57 -7.11
CA THR A 147 6.44 -19.47 -6.16
C THR A 147 6.94 -19.95 -4.80
N SER A 148 7.87 -19.19 -4.23
CA SER A 148 8.45 -19.40 -2.90
C SER A 148 8.89 -18.06 -2.34
N GLU A 149 8.61 -17.79 -1.06
CA GLU A 149 9.05 -16.58 -0.34
C GLU A 149 8.78 -15.24 -1.09
N GLY A 150 7.64 -15.15 -1.77
CA GLY A 150 7.25 -13.95 -2.53
C GLY A 150 7.95 -13.80 -3.89
N ILE A 151 8.78 -14.76 -4.28
CA ILE A 151 9.37 -14.86 -5.62
C ILE A 151 8.43 -15.70 -6.49
N ALA A 152 8.16 -15.25 -7.71
CA ALA A 152 7.49 -16.02 -8.75
C ALA A 152 8.45 -16.25 -9.92
N GLU A 153 8.64 -17.51 -10.35
CA GLU A 153 9.49 -17.88 -11.48
C GLU A 153 8.69 -18.64 -12.54
N PHE A 154 8.89 -18.28 -13.81
CA PHE A 154 8.28 -18.92 -14.96
C PHE A 154 9.09 -18.71 -16.24
N SER A 155 8.70 -19.36 -17.32
CA SER A 155 9.33 -19.19 -18.63
C SER A 155 8.34 -18.66 -19.65
N LEU A 156 8.74 -17.62 -20.38
CA LEU A 156 8.00 -17.10 -21.54
C LEU A 156 8.92 -17.15 -22.76
N GLU A 157 8.47 -17.83 -23.82
CA GLU A 157 9.21 -17.90 -25.10
C GLU A 157 10.70 -18.32 -24.92
N GLY A 158 10.97 -19.24 -23.99
CA GLY A 158 12.32 -19.72 -23.68
C GLY A 158 13.14 -18.83 -22.74
N LYS A 159 12.66 -17.64 -22.38
CA LYS A 159 13.32 -16.74 -21.41
C LYS A 159 12.84 -17.04 -20.00
N LYS A 160 13.76 -17.01 -19.02
CA LYS A 160 13.42 -17.16 -17.59
C LYS A 160 12.98 -15.81 -17.04
N VAL A 161 11.72 -15.73 -16.62
CA VAL A 161 11.15 -14.55 -15.95
C VAL A 161 11.08 -14.83 -14.46
N ARG A 162 11.57 -13.87 -13.66
CA ARG A 162 11.50 -13.91 -12.20
C ARG A 162 10.92 -12.58 -11.70
N VAL A 163 9.83 -12.65 -10.96
CA VAL A 163 9.28 -11.50 -10.24
C VAL A 163 9.63 -11.65 -8.77
N GLN A 164 10.25 -10.63 -8.18
CA GLN A 164 10.70 -10.70 -6.79
C GLN A 164 10.49 -9.37 -6.07
N PRO A 165 10.41 -9.37 -4.72
CA PRO A 165 10.45 -8.14 -3.96
C PRO A 165 11.75 -7.39 -4.25
N ARG A 166 11.65 -6.08 -4.42
CA ARG A 166 12.80 -5.23 -4.65
C ARG A 166 13.71 -5.23 -3.42
N PRO A 167 15.04 -5.37 -3.59
CA PRO A 167 15.98 -5.31 -2.48
C PRO A 167 15.82 -4.01 -1.69
N MET A 168 15.94 -4.11 -0.36
CA MET A 168 15.93 -2.92 0.49
C MET A 168 17.19 -2.09 0.26
N LEU A 169 17.05 -0.77 0.27
CA LEU A 169 18.19 0.14 0.26
C LEU A 169 18.70 0.28 1.70
N ILE A 170 19.93 -0.18 1.94
CA ILE A 170 20.55 -0.22 3.27
C ILE A 170 21.91 0.46 3.21
N GLY A 171 22.23 1.25 4.23
CA GLY A 171 23.49 1.98 4.34
C GLY A 171 23.44 3.36 3.68
N GLN A 172 24.61 3.99 3.60
CA GLN A 172 24.75 5.32 3.02
C GLN A 172 24.52 5.29 1.50
N THR A 173 23.78 6.27 0.99
CA THR A 173 23.41 6.40 -0.42
C THR A 173 23.21 7.86 -0.82
N THR A 174 23.13 8.12 -2.13
CA THR A 174 22.85 9.45 -2.72
C THR A 174 21.38 9.63 -3.06
N CYS A 175 20.95 10.87 -3.33
CA CYS A 175 19.59 11.16 -3.82
C CYS A 175 19.36 10.42 -5.15
N GLU A 176 20.34 10.51 -6.05
CA GLU A 176 20.33 9.95 -7.39
C GLU A 176 20.15 8.43 -7.34
N ASP A 177 20.95 7.74 -6.52
CA ASP A 177 20.84 6.30 -6.31
C ASP A 177 19.45 5.88 -5.82
N VAL A 178 18.88 6.63 -4.87
CA VAL A 178 17.55 6.32 -4.31
C VAL A 178 16.47 6.48 -5.38
N ILE A 179 16.55 7.53 -6.19
CA ILE A 179 15.62 7.81 -7.28
C ILE A 179 15.72 6.73 -8.37
N GLU A 180 16.93 6.35 -8.76
CA GLU A 180 17.17 5.33 -9.78
C GLU A 180 16.70 3.95 -9.33
N LYS A 181 17.05 3.55 -8.10
CA LYS A 181 16.76 2.22 -7.55
C LYS A 181 15.31 2.09 -7.08
N THR A 182 14.55 3.18 -6.99
CA THR A 182 13.17 3.19 -6.50
C THR A 182 12.21 3.87 -7.50
N PRO A 183 11.69 3.13 -8.50
CA PRO A 183 10.78 3.69 -9.51
C PRO A 183 9.55 4.41 -8.92
N ALA A 184 9.02 3.92 -7.79
CA ALA A 184 7.94 4.57 -7.06
C ALA A 184 8.28 6.03 -6.69
N TYR A 185 9.52 6.28 -6.27
CA TYR A 185 9.94 7.62 -5.85
C TYR A 185 10.03 8.53 -7.07
N LYS A 186 10.63 8.07 -8.16
CA LYS A 186 10.68 8.82 -9.42
C LYS A 186 9.28 9.17 -9.93
N HIS A 187 8.34 8.23 -9.86
CA HIS A 187 6.94 8.48 -10.22
C HIS A 187 6.31 9.56 -9.32
N LEU A 188 6.36 9.39 -8.00
CA LEU A 188 5.76 10.34 -7.06
C LEU A 188 6.43 11.72 -7.07
N MET A 189 7.74 11.79 -7.34
CA MET A 189 8.45 13.05 -7.59
C MET A 189 7.87 13.80 -8.80
N SER A 190 7.51 13.09 -9.87
CA SER A 190 6.97 13.72 -11.09
C SER A 190 5.59 14.34 -10.87
N LEU A 191 4.83 13.83 -9.89
CA LEU A 191 3.51 14.33 -9.52
C LEU A 191 3.56 15.49 -8.52
N TYR A 192 4.71 15.71 -7.88
CA TYR A 192 4.85 16.72 -6.84
C TYR A 192 5.31 18.06 -7.39
N GLN A 193 4.68 19.14 -6.95
CA GLN A 193 5.08 20.52 -7.25
C GLN A 193 5.42 21.22 -5.93
N PRO A 194 6.71 21.56 -5.67
CA PRO A 194 7.09 22.26 -4.44
C PRO A 194 6.46 23.65 -4.34
N ASP A 195 6.28 24.14 -3.12
CA ASP A 195 5.91 25.52 -2.85
C ASP A 195 7.00 26.49 -3.37
N GLN A 196 6.61 27.38 -4.27
CA GLN A 196 7.58 28.19 -5.02
C GLN A 196 8.27 29.25 -4.16
N GLU A 197 7.60 29.79 -3.14
CA GLU A 197 8.20 30.78 -2.24
C GLU A 197 9.26 30.11 -1.35
N ALA A 198 8.91 28.99 -0.73
CA ALA A 198 9.85 28.23 0.09
C ALA A 198 11.02 27.67 -0.73
N LEU A 199 10.76 27.17 -1.94
CA LEU A 199 11.81 26.72 -2.86
C LEU A 199 12.76 27.87 -3.24
N SER A 200 12.23 29.06 -3.51
CA SER A 200 13.05 30.24 -3.85
C SER A 200 13.96 30.66 -2.68
N PHE A 201 13.45 30.61 -1.45
CA PHE A 201 14.28 30.83 -0.26
C PHE A 201 15.41 29.81 -0.17
N LEU A 202 15.12 28.52 -0.34
CA LEU A 202 16.13 27.46 -0.27
C LEU A 202 17.20 27.60 -1.37
N LYS A 203 16.81 28.02 -2.58
CA LYS A 203 17.74 28.29 -3.70
C LYS A 203 18.76 29.38 -3.37
N GLN A 204 18.31 30.42 -2.68
CA GLN A 204 19.12 31.60 -2.35
C GLN A 204 19.90 31.44 -1.04
N TYR A 205 19.68 30.35 -0.28
CA TYR A 205 20.35 30.14 1.00
C TYR A 205 21.86 29.99 0.79
N GLY A 206 22.63 30.95 1.31
CA GLY A 206 24.05 31.10 1.01
C GLY A 206 25.04 30.48 2.01
N ARG A 207 24.55 29.84 3.09
CA ARG A 207 25.44 29.21 4.09
C ARG A 207 25.43 27.69 3.94
N PRO A 208 26.55 27.00 4.16
CA PRO A 208 26.59 25.54 4.13
C PRO A 208 25.64 24.90 5.17
N VAL A 209 24.90 23.89 4.72
CA VAL A 209 23.96 23.09 5.51
C VAL A 209 24.24 21.62 5.22
N ASN A 210 24.41 20.81 6.27
CA ASN A 210 24.44 19.36 6.13
C ASN A 210 23.08 18.79 6.52
N ILE A 211 22.53 17.92 5.69
CA ILE A 211 21.23 17.30 5.88
C ILE A 211 21.42 15.79 5.86
N GLU A 212 21.11 15.13 6.96
CA GLU A 212 21.11 13.67 7.04
C GLU A 212 19.68 13.16 6.97
N VAL A 213 19.41 12.20 6.09
CA VAL A 213 18.08 11.63 5.88
C VAL A 213 18.12 10.15 6.19
N TYR A 214 17.38 9.74 7.21
CA TYR A 214 17.20 8.35 7.61
C TYR A 214 15.86 7.87 7.08
N PHE A 215 15.87 6.81 6.27
CA PHE A 215 14.67 6.32 5.60
C PHE A 215 14.67 4.79 5.47
N GLY A 216 13.49 4.22 5.27
CA GLY A 216 13.34 2.81 4.90
C GLY A 216 12.67 2.71 3.54
N SER A 217 13.30 2.07 2.55
CA SER A 217 12.68 1.84 1.23
C SER A 217 11.45 0.92 1.32
N TRP A 218 11.32 0.17 2.41
CA TRP A 218 10.17 -0.67 2.77
C TRP A 218 9.04 0.09 3.49
N CYS A 219 9.31 1.29 4.01
CA CYS A 219 8.36 2.01 4.87
C CYS A 219 7.30 2.75 4.05
N HIS A 220 6.03 2.55 4.39
CA HIS A 220 4.89 3.17 3.70
C HIS A 220 4.95 4.72 3.75
N VAL A 221 5.25 5.30 4.91
CA VAL A 221 5.38 6.75 5.08
C VAL A 221 6.54 7.30 4.25
N CYS A 222 7.69 6.60 4.24
CA CYS A 222 8.82 6.99 3.40
C CYS A 222 8.43 6.99 1.92
N LYS A 223 7.76 5.93 1.44
CA LYS A 223 7.30 5.83 0.05
C LYS A 223 6.40 6.99 -0.36
N GLN A 224 5.55 7.46 0.55
CA GLN A 224 4.59 8.52 0.23
C GLN A 224 5.20 9.93 0.27
N TYR A 225 6.09 10.21 1.24
CA TYR A 225 6.51 11.59 1.52
C TYR A 225 7.95 11.88 1.13
N LEU A 226 8.89 10.94 1.28
CA LEU A 226 10.28 11.18 0.92
C LEU A 226 10.50 11.62 -0.55
N PRO A 227 9.71 11.16 -1.54
CA PRO A 227 9.78 11.68 -2.91
C PRO A 227 9.62 13.20 -2.99
N GLN A 228 8.81 13.81 -2.13
CA GLN A 228 8.59 15.26 -2.10
C GLN A 228 9.86 15.99 -1.65
N PHE A 229 10.54 15.48 -0.62
CA PHE A 229 11.84 16.00 -0.19
C PHE A 229 12.89 15.86 -1.30
N LEU A 230 12.99 14.67 -1.91
CA LEU A 230 13.94 14.43 -3.02
C LEU A 230 13.69 15.39 -4.19
N ARG A 231 12.41 15.64 -4.53
CA ARG A 231 12.02 16.62 -5.54
C ARG A 231 12.45 18.04 -5.14
N THR A 232 12.19 18.44 -3.90
CA THR A 232 12.60 19.76 -3.38
C THR A 232 14.12 19.96 -3.45
N ILE A 233 14.92 18.97 -3.04
CA ILE A 233 16.39 19.06 -3.11
C ILE A 233 16.86 19.13 -4.57
N THR A 234 16.29 18.30 -5.44
CA THR A 234 16.63 18.27 -6.88
C THR A 234 16.32 19.62 -7.54
N ASP A 235 15.11 20.16 -7.33
CA ASP A 235 14.66 21.42 -7.94
C ASP A 235 15.38 22.65 -7.35
N CYS A 236 15.85 22.55 -6.10
CA CYS A 236 16.63 23.59 -5.45
C CYS A 236 18.01 23.73 -6.09
N ALA A 237 18.67 22.60 -6.41
CA ALA A 237 20.01 22.56 -7.01
C ALA A 237 21.02 23.50 -6.32
N ASN A 238 20.90 23.68 -5.00
CA ASN A 238 21.74 24.60 -4.24
C ASN A 238 22.99 23.85 -3.73
N PRO A 239 24.20 24.26 -4.15
CA PRO A 239 25.45 23.60 -3.74
C PRO A 239 25.76 23.71 -2.25
N ASN A 240 25.11 24.62 -1.52
CA ASN A 240 25.26 24.76 -0.07
C ASN A 240 24.44 23.74 0.73
N LEU A 241 23.52 23.00 0.09
CA LEU A 241 22.70 21.98 0.75
C LEU A 241 23.31 20.60 0.49
N HIS A 242 24.11 20.11 1.43
CA HIS A 242 24.74 18.79 1.33
C HIS A 242 23.83 17.72 1.93
N VAL A 243 23.31 16.83 1.09
CA VAL A 243 22.38 15.77 1.53
C VAL A 243 23.08 14.42 1.56
N SER A 244 22.98 13.72 2.69
CA SER A 244 23.39 12.32 2.85
C SER A 244 22.18 11.49 3.25
N LEU A 245 21.91 10.39 2.53
CA LEU A 245 20.82 9.49 2.84
C LEU A 245 21.34 8.18 3.42
N PHE A 246 20.59 7.64 4.37
CA PHE A 246 20.90 6.41 5.08
C PHE A 246 19.66 5.50 5.05
N GLY A 247 19.76 4.45 4.25
CA GLY A 247 18.76 3.40 4.18
C GLY A 247 18.84 2.49 5.40
N LEU A 248 17.72 2.29 6.09
CA LEU A 248 17.64 1.53 7.32
C LEU A 248 16.89 0.20 7.14
N PRO A 249 17.30 -0.88 7.82
CA PRO A 249 16.60 -2.15 7.79
C PRO A 249 15.26 -2.07 8.54
N LYS A 250 14.42 -3.11 8.44
CA LYS A 250 13.08 -3.13 9.07
C LYS A 250 13.14 -3.06 10.60
N ASP A 251 14.20 -3.58 11.18
CA ASP A 251 14.50 -3.70 12.61
C ASP A 251 15.54 -2.67 13.09
N PHE A 252 15.60 -1.52 12.42
CA PHE A 252 16.53 -0.44 12.75
C PHE A 252 16.37 0.11 14.17
N ASP A 253 15.22 -0.10 14.80
CA ASP A 253 14.92 0.26 16.18
C ASP A 253 15.60 -0.68 17.18
N LYS A 254 15.88 -1.94 16.79
CA LYS A 254 16.42 -2.96 17.67
C LYS A 254 17.93 -2.91 17.76
N ASP A 255 18.63 -2.96 16.64
CA ASP A 255 20.08 -3.20 16.63
C ASP A 255 20.89 -2.34 15.66
N GLU A 256 20.25 -1.36 15.00
CA GLU A 256 21.02 -0.51 14.11
C GLU A 256 21.80 0.57 14.89
N LYS A 257 23.13 0.54 14.75
CA LYS A 257 24.03 1.41 15.51
C LYS A 257 23.84 2.88 15.13
N LEU A 258 23.68 3.13 13.83
CA LEU A 258 23.57 4.48 13.30
C LEU A 258 22.29 5.17 13.77
N SER A 259 21.14 4.48 13.71
CA SER A 259 19.85 5.02 14.17
C SER A 259 19.90 5.34 15.67
N LYS A 260 20.48 4.45 16.49
CA LYS A 260 20.66 4.68 17.94
C LYS A 260 21.55 5.88 18.24
N GLN A 261 22.70 5.97 17.57
CA GLN A 261 23.64 7.09 17.74
C GLN A 261 22.99 8.44 17.41
N LYS A 262 22.15 8.46 16.37
CA LYS A 262 21.48 9.67 15.89
C LYS A 262 20.11 9.89 16.53
N GLN A 263 19.70 9.00 17.43
CA GLN A 263 18.41 9.02 18.12
C GLN A 263 17.21 9.03 17.17
N VAL A 264 17.31 8.28 16.07
CA VAL A 264 16.23 8.13 15.08
C VAL A 264 15.18 7.18 15.65
N LYS A 265 13.99 7.72 15.97
CA LYS A 265 12.87 6.96 16.56
C LYS A 265 11.85 6.48 15.53
N GLY A 266 11.92 7.01 14.32
CA GLY A 266 10.99 6.73 13.23
C GLY A 266 11.54 7.20 11.89
N VAL A 267 10.95 6.71 10.80
CA VAL A 267 11.34 7.08 9.43
C VAL A 267 10.13 7.61 8.63
N PRO A 268 10.32 8.59 7.73
CA PRO A 268 11.58 9.29 7.47
C PRO A 268 11.95 10.23 8.64
N CYS A 269 13.25 10.40 8.88
CA CYS A 269 13.80 11.38 9.82
C CYS A 269 14.87 12.19 9.10
N ILE A 270 14.68 13.50 9.03
CA ILE A 270 15.60 14.43 8.38
C ILE A 270 16.22 15.30 9.47
N ILE A 271 17.53 15.22 9.63
CA ILE A 271 18.28 16.02 10.61
C ILE A 271 19.04 17.09 9.86
N VAL A 272 18.88 18.34 10.30
CA VAL A 272 19.49 19.51 9.66
C VAL A 272 20.58 20.06 10.57
N TYR A 273 21.77 20.25 10.01
CA TYR A 273 22.93 20.78 10.67
C TYR A 273 23.42 22.07 10.00
N LYS A 274 23.74 23.07 10.81
CA LYS A 274 24.40 24.31 10.39
C LYS A 274 25.63 24.51 11.27
N GLU A 275 26.78 24.79 10.66
CA GLU A 275 28.04 25.04 11.40
C GLU A 275 28.38 23.90 12.39
N GLY A 276 28.07 22.65 12.01
CA GLY A 276 28.30 21.46 12.84
C GLY A 276 27.31 21.24 13.98
N GLN A 277 26.36 22.15 14.19
CA GLN A 277 25.32 22.03 15.22
C GLN A 277 23.98 21.62 14.60
N GLU A 278 23.27 20.72 15.28
CA GLU A 278 21.92 20.35 14.90
C GLU A 278 20.97 21.52 15.15
N VAL A 279 20.29 21.99 14.10
CA VAL A 279 19.35 23.12 14.19
C VAL A 279 17.89 22.67 14.24
N GLY A 280 17.62 21.42 13.88
CA GLY A 280 16.31 20.80 14.02
C GLY A 280 16.15 19.52 13.21
N ARG A 281 14.97 18.91 13.35
CA ARG A 281 14.60 17.65 12.70
C ARG A 281 13.20 17.70 12.11
N ILE A 282 12.98 16.92 11.06
CA ILE A 282 11.66 16.64 10.48
C ILE A 282 11.42 15.13 10.63
N GLU A 283 10.48 14.74 11.48
CA GLU A 283 10.23 13.34 11.84
C GLU A 283 8.81 12.91 11.49
N GLY A 284 8.69 11.70 10.92
CA GLY A 284 7.41 11.09 10.60
C GLY A 284 6.70 11.76 9.40
N PRO A 285 5.38 11.61 9.29
CA PRO A 285 4.60 12.29 8.26
C PRO A 285 4.74 13.82 8.40
N PRO A 286 5.10 14.54 7.32
CA PRO A 286 5.28 15.98 7.39
C PRO A 286 3.95 16.71 7.68
N THR A 287 3.94 17.62 8.66
CA THR A 287 2.78 18.49 8.98
C THR A 287 2.62 19.68 8.01
N GLN A 288 3.66 19.96 7.24
CA GLN A 288 3.73 20.95 6.17
C GLN A 288 4.76 20.48 5.13
N SER A 289 4.80 21.06 3.94
CA SER A 289 5.75 20.62 2.91
C SER A 289 7.22 20.71 3.35
N TYR A 290 8.06 19.83 2.80
CA TYR A 290 9.46 19.73 3.22
C TYR A 290 10.24 21.03 3.00
N GLU A 291 9.99 21.74 1.89
CA GLU A 291 10.61 23.03 1.61
C GLU A 291 10.22 24.10 2.63
N LYS A 292 8.95 24.13 3.07
CA LYS A 292 8.50 25.07 4.10
C LYS A 292 9.14 24.76 5.44
N HIS A 293 9.19 23.48 5.81
CA HIS A 293 9.78 23.05 7.06
C HIS A 293 11.29 23.31 7.09
N LEU A 294 12.01 22.88 6.07
CA LEU A 294 13.44 23.12 5.93
C LEU A 294 13.75 24.63 5.93
N GLY A 295 12.98 25.41 5.15
CA GLY A 295 13.12 26.86 5.14
C GLY A 295 12.86 27.50 6.52
N GLY A 296 11.88 27.01 7.26
CA GLY A 296 11.60 27.43 8.64
C GLY A 296 12.76 27.17 9.59
N LEU A 297 13.32 25.95 9.57
CA LEU A 297 14.48 25.58 10.39
C LEU A 297 15.69 26.48 10.10
N LEU A 298 15.97 26.75 8.82
CA LEU A 298 17.10 27.58 8.41
C LEU A 298 16.92 29.06 8.76
N ARG A 299 15.68 29.60 8.71
CA ARG A 299 15.38 30.97 9.17
C ARG A 299 15.58 31.11 10.68
N LEU A 300 15.08 30.15 11.46
CA LEU A 300 15.26 30.14 12.92
C LEU A 300 16.73 29.99 13.33
N ALA A 301 17.52 29.24 12.57
CA ALA A 301 18.95 29.10 12.79
C ALA A 301 19.75 30.36 12.37
N ALA A 302 19.19 31.21 11.52
CA ALA A 302 19.81 32.47 11.12
C ALA A 302 19.49 33.63 12.08
N SER A 303 18.41 33.55 12.87
CA SER A 303 18.07 34.57 13.87
C SER A 303 18.80 34.41 15.21
N LYS A 304 19.43 33.26 15.44
CA LYS A 304 20.12 32.91 16.69
C LYS A 304 21.63 33.18 16.70
N GLY A 305 22.23 33.61 15.59
CA GLY A 305 23.66 33.88 15.47
C GLY A 305 23.95 34.94 14.43
#